data_AF-A0A940PJ78-F1
#
_entry.id   AF-A0A940PJ78-F1
#
_cell.length_a   1.000
_cell.length_b   1.000
_cell.length_c   1.000
_cell.angle_alpha   90.00
_cell.angle_beta   90.00
_cell.angle_gamma   90.00
#
_symmetry.space_group_name_H-M   'P 1'
#
loop_
_entity.id
_entity.type
_entity.pdbx_description
1 polymer ?
#
loop_
_entity_poly.entity_id
_entity_poly.type
_entity_poly.pdbx_seq_one_letter_code
_entity_poly.pdbx_strand_id
1 'polypeptide(L)'
;MKTSYMEAAERFIALHFPACEAAILAGSVVQGGSTDTSDLDIVIIDESGPGPFRRTYKAFGWVIEAFVLTGETYRYFFDQAIESAIPSLLRMCAEGIVLRGHEAVCGLADEARRDLIAGPPAWTRQELDRARYEIGEALHDLLGTDHRGEGIFIAAKLAEGLAAFALRTGGQWLGDGKWMYRGLERFNPGLSKELLEALNAYYKLDRKEPLAVYSLSLLEPYGGILTEGYAEGEFEMIEEI
;
A
#
# COMPACT_ATOMS: atom_id res chain seq x y z
N MET A 1 -14.14 -29.68 7.35
CA MET A 1 -15.08 -28.56 7.21
C MET A 1 -14.33 -27.30 7.60
N LYS A 2 -14.36 -26.24 6.77
CA LYS A 2 -13.72 -24.95 7.10
C LYS A 2 -14.49 -24.34 8.27
N THR A 3 -13.83 -24.14 9.41
CA THR A 3 -14.44 -23.48 10.58
C THR A 3 -14.66 -22.00 10.29
N SER A 4 -15.52 -21.35 11.07
CA SER A 4 -15.70 -19.90 10.94
C SER A 4 -14.37 -19.16 11.12
N TYR A 5 -14.21 -17.99 10.50
CA TYR A 5 -12.95 -17.23 10.59
C TYR A 5 -12.62 -16.84 12.04
N MET A 6 -13.64 -16.48 12.83
CA MET A 6 -13.48 -16.16 14.26
C MET A 6 -12.98 -17.37 15.04
N GLU A 7 -13.65 -18.53 14.89
CA GLU A 7 -13.26 -19.75 15.60
C GLU A 7 -11.85 -20.21 15.20
N ALA A 8 -11.51 -20.11 13.91
CA ALA A 8 -10.18 -20.46 13.42
C ALA A 8 -9.09 -19.55 14.03
N ALA A 9 -9.33 -18.24 14.08
CA ALA A 9 -8.39 -17.27 14.62
C ALA A 9 -8.21 -17.43 16.14
N GLU A 10 -9.29 -17.58 16.90
CA GLU A 10 -9.23 -17.82 18.35
C GLU A 10 -8.47 -19.10 18.70
N ARG A 11 -8.77 -20.20 18.00
CA ARG A 11 -8.07 -21.49 18.19
C ARG A 11 -6.61 -21.41 17.78
N PHE A 12 -6.30 -20.68 16.72
CA PHE A 12 -4.93 -20.44 16.27
C PHE A 12 -4.12 -19.70 17.32
N ILE A 13 -4.63 -18.59 17.86
CA ILE A 13 -3.98 -17.84 18.94
C ILE A 13 -3.77 -18.72 20.17
N ALA A 14 -4.81 -19.45 20.61
CA ALA A 14 -4.69 -20.31 21.78
C ALA A 14 -3.64 -21.43 21.63
N LEU A 15 -3.42 -21.94 20.42
CA LEU A 15 -2.48 -23.02 20.15
C LEU A 15 -1.04 -22.53 19.94
N HIS A 16 -0.86 -21.45 19.18
CA HIS A 16 0.45 -21.00 18.71
C HIS A 16 1.04 -19.85 19.53
N PHE A 17 0.19 -19.01 20.12
CA PHE A 17 0.58 -17.82 20.86
C PHE A 17 -0.19 -17.73 22.20
N PRO A 18 -0.14 -18.79 23.04
CA PRO A 18 -0.96 -18.87 24.24
C PRO A 18 -0.62 -17.78 25.27
N ALA A 19 0.60 -17.25 25.25
CA ALA A 19 1.10 -16.24 26.18
C ALA A 19 1.02 -14.80 25.64
N CYS A 20 0.55 -14.59 24.40
CA CYS A 20 0.54 -13.25 23.81
C CYS A 20 -0.37 -12.30 24.59
N GLU A 21 0.07 -11.04 24.70
CA GLU A 21 -0.62 -9.97 25.41
C GLU A 21 -1.86 -9.52 24.62
N ALA A 22 -1.73 -9.44 23.29
CA ALA A 22 -2.76 -8.92 22.42
C ALA A 22 -2.82 -9.66 21.08
N ALA A 23 -4.02 -9.77 20.53
CA ALA A 23 -4.24 -10.30 19.19
C ALA A 23 -5.41 -9.58 18.50
N ILE A 24 -5.22 -9.18 17.25
CA ILE A 24 -6.18 -8.47 16.42
C ILE A 24 -6.36 -9.25 15.12
N LEU A 25 -7.59 -9.69 14.85
CA LEU A 25 -7.96 -10.26 13.56
C LEU A 25 -8.28 -9.12 12.60
N ALA A 26 -7.62 -9.10 11.45
CA ALA A 26 -7.79 -8.08 10.43
C ALA A 26 -7.96 -8.71 9.04
N GLY A 27 -7.72 -7.90 8.01
CA GLY A 27 -7.76 -8.34 6.63
C GLY A 27 -9.14 -8.25 6.00
N SER A 28 -9.19 -8.70 4.74
CA SER A 28 -10.38 -8.60 3.89
C SER A 28 -11.62 -9.32 4.45
N VAL A 29 -11.44 -10.31 5.32
CA VAL A 29 -12.50 -11.08 5.97
C VAL A 29 -13.31 -10.24 6.96
N VAL A 30 -12.64 -9.38 7.72
CA VAL A 30 -13.28 -8.52 8.72
C VAL A 30 -13.96 -7.31 8.07
N GLN A 31 -13.42 -6.82 6.96
CA GLN A 31 -13.88 -5.60 6.30
C GLN A 31 -15.01 -5.81 5.28
N GLY A 32 -15.68 -6.98 5.30
CA GLY A 32 -16.82 -7.30 4.43
C GLY A 32 -16.48 -7.50 2.94
N GLY A 33 -15.19 -7.60 2.61
CA GLY A 33 -14.68 -7.79 1.25
C GLY A 33 -14.08 -9.17 1.00
N SER A 34 -14.45 -10.17 1.81
CA SER A 34 -13.90 -11.52 1.70
C SER A 34 -14.30 -12.21 0.40
N THR A 35 -13.37 -13.03 -0.07
CA THR A 35 -13.58 -14.02 -1.11
C THR A 35 -13.26 -15.40 -0.55
N ASP A 36 -13.63 -16.48 -1.25
CA ASP A 36 -13.30 -17.83 -0.80
C ASP A 36 -11.80 -18.09 -0.66
N THR A 37 -10.97 -17.27 -1.32
CA THR A 37 -9.50 -17.29 -1.28
C THR A 37 -8.90 -16.31 -0.27
N SER A 38 -9.70 -15.61 0.53
CA SER A 38 -9.18 -14.70 1.55
C SER A 38 -8.44 -15.46 2.65
N ASP A 39 -7.27 -14.95 3.00
CA ASP A 39 -6.50 -15.27 4.19
C ASP A 39 -7.04 -14.57 5.44
N LEU A 40 -6.57 -15.03 6.59
CA LEU A 40 -6.76 -14.36 7.88
C LEU A 40 -5.47 -13.65 8.25
N ASP A 41 -5.52 -12.32 8.32
CA ASP A 41 -4.42 -11.52 8.83
C ASP A 41 -4.58 -11.35 10.34
N ILE A 42 -3.55 -11.70 11.11
CA ILE A 42 -3.60 -11.57 12.57
C ILE A 42 -2.37 -10.82 13.05
N VAL A 43 -2.59 -9.66 13.67
CA VAL A 43 -1.53 -8.90 14.36
C VAL A 43 -1.48 -9.41 15.80
N ILE A 44 -0.28 -9.75 16.27
CA ILE A 44 -0.04 -10.36 17.58
C ILE A 44 1.06 -9.55 18.28
N ILE A 45 0.79 -9.11 19.51
CA ILE A 45 1.82 -8.61 20.41
C ILE A 45 2.16 -9.73 21.38
N ASP A 46 3.41 -10.20 21.35
CA ASP A 46 3.90 -11.33 22.15
C ASP A 46 5.32 -11.06 22.67
N GLU A 47 5.44 -10.69 23.94
CA GLU A 47 6.74 -10.46 24.61
C GLU A 47 7.47 -11.76 24.98
N SER A 48 6.79 -12.90 24.91
CA SER A 48 7.34 -14.19 25.37
C SER A 48 8.23 -14.88 24.34
N GLY A 49 8.23 -14.41 23.09
CA GLY A 49 8.85 -15.07 21.94
C GLY A 49 9.85 -14.21 21.16
N PRO A 50 10.51 -14.78 20.14
CA PRO A 50 11.57 -14.12 19.37
C PRO A 50 11.03 -13.15 18.29
N GLY A 51 9.99 -12.37 18.61
CA GLY A 51 9.49 -11.32 17.72
C GLY A 51 10.56 -10.26 17.41
N PRO A 52 10.43 -9.51 16.31
CA PRO A 52 9.31 -9.46 15.38
C PRO A 52 9.48 -10.40 14.18
N PHE A 53 8.38 -10.97 13.66
CA PHE A 53 8.38 -11.72 12.40
C PHE A 53 7.00 -11.78 11.75
N ARG A 54 6.98 -12.01 10.43
CA ARG A 54 5.77 -12.43 9.71
C ARG A 54 5.88 -13.91 9.36
N ARG A 55 4.82 -14.69 9.62
CA ARG A 55 4.77 -16.10 9.21
C ARG A 55 3.38 -16.50 8.73
N THR A 56 3.33 -17.21 7.62
CA THR A 56 2.11 -17.80 7.07
C THR A 56 1.92 -19.22 7.59
N TYR A 57 0.71 -19.55 8.02
CA TYR A 57 0.29 -20.86 8.51
C TYR A 57 -0.87 -21.41 7.69
N LYS A 58 -1.00 -22.73 7.69
CA LYS A 58 -2.21 -23.41 7.22
C LYS A 58 -2.84 -24.15 8.40
N ALA A 59 -3.95 -23.64 8.91
CA ALA A 59 -4.63 -24.20 10.08
C ALA A 59 -6.14 -24.05 9.94
N PHE A 60 -6.89 -25.03 10.43
CA PHE A 60 -8.37 -24.98 10.48
C PHE A 60 -9.07 -24.71 9.13
N GLY A 61 -8.42 -25.05 8.02
CA GLY A 61 -8.92 -24.79 6.66
C GLY A 61 -8.71 -23.36 6.16
N TRP A 62 -7.87 -22.58 6.84
CA TRP A 62 -7.49 -21.21 6.47
C TRP A 62 -5.99 -21.10 6.22
N VAL A 63 -5.63 -20.19 5.32
CA VAL A 63 -4.30 -19.57 5.29
C VAL A 63 -4.35 -18.43 6.31
N ILE A 64 -3.39 -18.40 7.23
CA ILE A 64 -3.33 -17.40 8.30
C ILE A 64 -1.97 -16.71 8.22
N GLU A 65 -1.94 -15.41 8.01
CA GLU A 65 -0.74 -14.59 8.10
C GLU A 65 -0.65 -13.99 9.51
N ALA A 66 0.35 -14.42 10.29
CA ALA A 66 0.62 -13.87 11.60
C ALA A 66 1.72 -12.81 11.52
N PHE A 67 1.40 -11.60 11.97
CA PHE A 67 2.32 -10.47 12.14
C PHE A 67 2.64 -10.35 13.63
N VAL A 68 3.75 -10.95 14.05
CA VAL A 68 4.15 -11.02 15.46
C VAL A 68 5.12 -9.88 15.76
N LEU A 69 4.74 -9.05 16.72
CA LEU A 69 5.46 -7.86 17.16
C LEU A 69 5.61 -7.88 18.69
N THR A 70 6.42 -6.97 19.20
CA THR A 70 6.56 -6.66 20.64
C THR A 70 6.23 -5.19 20.87
N GLY A 71 6.03 -4.80 22.14
CA GLY A 71 5.85 -3.43 22.58
C GLY A 71 7.02 -2.53 22.18
N GLU A 72 8.24 -3.07 22.09
CA GLU A 72 9.42 -2.31 21.65
C GLU A 72 9.53 -2.16 20.13
N THR A 73 8.87 -3.03 19.35
CA THR A 73 9.09 -3.12 17.90
C THR A 73 7.92 -2.60 17.06
N TYR A 74 6.69 -2.59 17.59
CA TYR A 74 5.53 -2.21 16.78
C TYR A 74 5.65 -0.78 16.21
N ARG A 75 6.16 0.17 17.00
CA ARG A 75 6.29 1.58 16.61
C ARG A 75 7.19 1.75 15.40
N TYR A 76 8.31 1.03 15.36
CA TYR A 76 9.20 1.02 14.19
C TYR A 76 8.45 0.61 12.91
N PHE A 77 7.60 -0.42 12.97
CA PHE A 77 6.84 -0.86 11.79
C PHE A 77 5.72 0.11 11.41
N PHE A 78 5.13 0.81 12.38
CA PHE A 78 4.20 1.89 12.06
C PHE A 78 4.93 3.05 11.38
N ASP A 79 6.13 3.43 11.84
CA ASP A 79 6.94 4.48 11.20
C ASP A 79 7.32 4.09 9.77
N GLN A 80 7.73 2.84 9.54
CA GLN A 80 7.97 2.33 8.19
C GLN A 80 6.70 2.38 7.31
N ALA A 81 5.52 2.08 7.87
CA ALA A 81 4.25 2.20 7.14
C ALA A 81 3.92 3.67 6.80
N ILE A 82 4.26 4.61 7.69
CA ILE A 82 4.11 6.05 7.47
C ILE A 82 5.06 6.54 6.37
N GLU A 83 6.35 6.26 6.50
CA GLU A 83 7.41 6.68 5.56
C GLU A 83 7.17 6.13 4.15
N SER A 84 6.84 4.84 4.04
CA SER A 84 6.51 4.21 2.76
C SER A 84 5.14 4.60 2.20
N ALA A 85 4.30 5.27 3.01
CA ALA A 85 2.90 5.53 2.73
C ALA A 85 2.05 4.27 2.51
N ILE A 86 2.48 3.08 2.97
CA ILE A 86 1.73 1.82 2.84
C ILE A 86 1.16 1.44 4.22
N PRO A 87 -0.13 1.72 4.51
CA PRO A 87 -0.66 1.69 5.87
C PRO A 87 -1.20 0.32 6.28
N SER A 88 -0.72 -0.79 5.69
CA SER A 88 -1.33 -2.13 5.89
C SER A 88 -1.41 -2.50 7.37
N LEU A 89 -0.30 -2.39 8.10
CA LEU A 89 -0.27 -2.70 9.54
C LEU A 89 -1.12 -1.72 10.36
N LEU A 90 -1.08 -0.42 10.05
CA LEU A 90 -1.90 0.60 10.70
C LEU A 90 -3.39 0.28 10.55
N ARG A 91 -3.85 -0.03 9.33
CA ARG A 91 -5.25 -0.41 9.06
C ARG A 91 -5.64 -1.68 9.79
N MET A 92 -4.76 -2.69 9.81
CA MET A 92 -5.04 -3.93 10.54
C MET A 92 -5.28 -3.67 12.03
N CYS A 93 -4.45 -2.82 12.66
CA CYS A 93 -4.61 -2.46 14.08
C CYS A 93 -5.83 -1.56 14.33
N ALA A 94 -6.09 -0.60 13.45
CA ALA A 94 -7.16 0.40 13.62
C ALA A 94 -8.57 -0.15 13.37
N GLU A 95 -8.70 -1.04 12.38
CA GLU A 95 -9.98 -1.50 11.82
C GLU A 95 -10.28 -2.98 12.15
N GLY A 96 -9.34 -3.70 12.76
CA GLY A 96 -9.48 -5.12 13.09
C GLY A 96 -10.37 -5.42 14.31
N ILE A 97 -10.76 -6.68 14.44
CA ILE A 97 -11.50 -7.23 15.59
C ILE A 97 -10.51 -7.70 16.64
N VAL A 98 -10.68 -7.21 17.86
CA VAL A 98 -9.85 -7.63 19.00
C VAL A 98 -10.22 -9.05 19.42
N LEU A 99 -9.25 -9.97 19.36
CA LEU A 99 -9.39 -11.34 19.85
C LEU A 99 -8.91 -11.51 21.30
N ARG A 100 -7.89 -10.74 21.71
CA ARG A 100 -7.29 -10.80 23.04
C ARG A 100 -6.70 -9.44 23.43
N GLY A 101 -6.68 -9.16 24.74
CA GLY A 101 -5.88 -8.06 25.28
C GLY A 101 -6.49 -6.68 25.07
N HIS A 102 -7.79 -6.53 25.34
CA HIS A 102 -8.55 -5.32 24.97
C HIS A 102 -7.89 -4.02 25.44
N GLU A 103 -7.32 -3.97 26.65
CA GLU A 103 -6.65 -2.78 27.17
C GLU A 103 -5.34 -2.47 26.43
N ALA A 104 -4.49 -3.48 26.21
CA ALA A 104 -3.25 -3.34 25.43
C ALA A 104 -3.51 -2.98 23.96
N VAL A 105 -4.60 -3.52 23.38
CA VAL A 105 -5.00 -3.25 22.00
C VAL A 105 -5.61 -1.84 21.84
N CYS A 106 -6.34 -1.33 22.84
CA CYS A 106 -6.95 0.00 22.75
C CYS A 106 -5.91 1.08 22.44
N GLY A 107 -4.77 1.10 23.16
CA GLY A 107 -3.70 2.06 22.92
C GLY A 107 -3.11 1.96 21.51
N LEU A 108 -2.79 0.75 21.07
CA LEU A 108 -2.24 0.46 19.75
C LEU A 108 -3.20 0.87 18.61
N ALA A 109 -4.49 0.54 18.76
CA ALA A 109 -5.51 0.85 17.77
C ALA A 109 -5.77 2.36 17.69
N ASP A 110 -5.77 3.07 18.83
CA ASP A 110 -5.95 4.52 18.86
C ASP A 110 -4.74 5.26 18.29
N GLU A 111 -3.53 4.78 18.53
CA GLU A 111 -2.31 5.27 17.88
C GLU A 111 -2.38 5.08 16.37
N ALA A 112 -2.72 3.85 15.91
CA ALA A 112 -2.85 3.56 14.49
C ALA A 112 -3.91 4.44 13.81
N ARG A 113 -5.04 4.71 14.46
CA ARG A 113 -6.08 5.63 13.94
C ARG A 113 -5.57 7.05 13.83
N ARG A 114 -4.83 7.55 14.83
CA ARG A 114 -4.25 8.90 14.78
C ARG A 114 -3.28 9.03 13.62
N ASP A 115 -2.40 8.05 13.43
CA ASP A 115 -1.45 8.04 12.32
C ASP A 115 -2.18 7.99 10.97
N LEU A 116 -3.19 7.12 10.82
CA LEU A 116 -4.00 7.04 9.61
C LEU A 116 -4.70 8.35 9.26
N ILE A 117 -5.21 9.08 10.27
CA ILE A 117 -5.84 10.39 10.09
C ILE A 117 -4.81 11.45 9.71
N ALA A 118 -3.60 11.38 10.27
CA ALA A 118 -2.52 12.32 9.96
C ALA A 118 -2.04 12.19 8.50
N GLY A 119 -2.09 10.99 7.93
CA GLY A 119 -1.66 10.73 6.56
C GLY A 119 -0.15 10.53 6.43
N PRO A 120 0.32 10.11 5.24
CA PRO A 120 1.75 9.98 4.98
C PRO A 120 2.41 11.36 4.85
N PRO A 121 3.73 11.47 5.08
CA PRO A 121 4.47 12.69 4.80
C PRO A 121 4.36 13.04 3.30
N ALA A 122 4.26 14.34 3.04
CA ALA A 122 4.35 14.87 1.69
C ALA A 122 5.70 14.48 1.07
N TRP A 123 5.69 14.21 -0.23
CA TRP A 123 6.94 14.00 -0.95
C TRP A 123 7.84 15.23 -0.84
N THR A 124 9.12 14.97 -0.60
CA THR A 124 10.18 15.95 -0.81
C THR A 124 10.22 16.36 -2.29
N ARG A 125 10.88 17.48 -2.58
CA ARG A 125 11.05 17.93 -3.96
C ARG A 125 11.74 16.86 -4.82
N GLN A 126 12.75 16.20 -4.26
CA GLN A 126 13.50 15.14 -4.92
C GLN A 126 12.63 13.92 -5.25
N GLU A 127 11.77 13.49 -4.32
CA GLU A 127 10.85 12.38 -4.57
C GLU A 127 9.80 12.72 -5.63
N LEU A 128 9.26 13.95 -5.60
CA LEU A 128 8.34 14.43 -6.62
C LEU A 128 8.99 14.46 -8.01
N ASP A 129 10.22 14.99 -8.09
CA ASP A 129 10.97 15.08 -9.34
C ASP A 129 11.36 13.69 -9.86
N ARG A 130 11.76 12.76 -8.99
CA ARG A 130 11.97 11.35 -9.36
C ARG A 130 10.70 10.72 -9.93
N ALA A 131 9.56 10.89 -9.28
CA ALA A 131 8.30 10.32 -9.77
C ALA A 131 7.88 10.89 -11.13
N ARG A 132 8.05 12.21 -11.34
CA ARG A 132 7.81 12.88 -12.64
C ARG A 132 8.73 12.34 -13.74
N TYR A 133 10.00 12.11 -13.41
CA TYR A 133 10.98 11.55 -14.32
C TYR A 133 10.64 10.09 -14.70
N GLU A 134 10.42 9.23 -13.71
CA GLU A 134 10.09 7.81 -13.93
C GLU A 134 8.81 7.61 -14.74
N ILE A 135 7.78 8.43 -14.50
CA ILE A 135 6.54 8.44 -15.30
C ILE A 135 6.81 8.93 -16.72
N GLY A 136 7.64 9.96 -16.87
CA GLY A 136 8.07 10.48 -18.16
C GLY A 136 8.78 9.44 -19.02
N GLU A 137 9.76 8.74 -18.44
CA GLU A 137 10.49 7.66 -19.10
C GLU A 137 9.55 6.52 -19.51
N ALA A 138 8.71 6.05 -18.58
CA ALA A 138 7.76 4.98 -18.89
C ALA A 138 6.76 5.39 -19.99
N LEU A 139 6.34 6.66 -20.02
CA LEU A 139 5.48 7.17 -21.09
C LEU A 139 6.24 7.24 -22.43
N HIS A 140 7.48 7.70 -22.43
CA HIS A 140 8.31 7.76 -23.63
C HIS A 140 8.51 6.36 -24.23
N ASP A 141 8.86 5.39 -23.39
CA ASP A 141 9.02 3.98 -23.78
C ASP A 141 7.72 3.42 -24.38
N LEU A 142 6.57 3.71 -23.76
CA LEU A 142 5.27 3.23 -24.26
C LEU A 142 4.98 3.79 -25.65
N LEU A 143 5.23 5.09 -25.85
CA LEU A 143 5.01 5.75 -27.13
C LEU A 143 5.97 5.23 -28.20
N GLY A 144 7.21 4.93 -27.84
CA GLY A 144 8.27 4.47 -28.75
C GLY A 144 8.24 2.99 -29.12
N THR A 145 7.60 2.11 -28.34
CA THR A 145 7.59 0.67 -28.65
C THR A 145 6.46 0.27 -29.62
N ASP A 146 6.78 -0.46 -30.69
CA ASP A 146 5.78 -1.15 -31.52
C ASP A 146 5.56 -2.61 -31.08
N HIS A 147 6.32 -3.09 -30.09
CA HIS A 147 6.23 -4.45 -29.61
C HIS A 147 5.14 -4.57 -28.53
N ARG A 148 4.00 -5.19 -28.89
CA ARG A 148 2.86 -5.33 -27.98
C ARG A 148 3.21 -5.95 -26.63
N GLY A 149 4.13 -6.91 -26.60
CA GLY A 149 4.59 -7.52 -25.36
C GLY A 149 5.31 -6.53 -24.45
N GLU A 150 6.14 -5.65 -24.99
CA GLU A 150 6.85 -4.62 -24.19
C GLU A 150 5.84 -3.60 -23.69
N GLY A 151 4.99 -3.10 -24.58
CA GLY A 151 4.00 -2.10 -24.22
C GLY A 151 3.03 -2.55 -23.11
N ILE A 152 2.66 -3.84 -23.04
CA ILE A 152 1.85 -4.36 -21.92
C ILE A 152 2.56 -4.19 -20.57
N PHE A 153 3.85 -4.50 -20.49
CA PHE A 153 4.62 -4.34 -19.25
C PHE A 153 4.90 -2.88 -18.92
N ILE A 154 5.20 -2.05 -19.93
CA ILE A 154 5.41 -0.62 -19.76
C ILE A 154 4.12 0.05 -19.28
N ALA A 155 2.97 -0.27 -19.87
CA ALA A 155 1.68 0.27 -19.45
C ALA A 155 1.30 -0.16 -18.02
N ALA A 156 1.68 -1.35 -17.58
CA ALA A 156 1.49 -1.79 -16.19
C ALA A 156 2.33 -0.95 -15.22
N LYS A 157 3.62 -0.75 -15.51
CA LYS A 157 4.51 0.13 -14.73
C LYS A 157 3.98 1.57 -14.68
N LEU A 158 3.56 2.11 -15.84
CA LEU A 158 3.00 3.45 -15.94
C LEU A 158 1.71 3.60 -15.14
N ALA A 159 0.82 2.59 -15.17
CA ALA A 159 -0.42 2.59 -14.38
C ALA A 159 -0.16 2.68 -12.87
N GLU A 160 0.79 1.90 -12.35
CA GLU A 160 1.18 1.93 -10.94
C GLU A 160 1.78 3.29 -10.56
N GLY A 161 2.69 3.81 -11.39
CA GLY A 161 3.32 5.12 -11.18
C GLY A 161 2.29 6.27 -11.16
N LEU A 162 1.37 6.29 -12.11
CA LEU A 162 0.31 7.31 -12.19
C LEU A 162 -0.64 7.25 -10.99
N ALA A 163 -1.09 6.06 -10.58
CA ALA A 163 -1.96 5.90 -9.43
C ALA A 163 -1.24 6.31 -8.12
N ALA A 164 0.01 5.90 -7.96
CA ALA A 164 0.82 6.29 -6.81
C ALA A 164 1.06 7.81 -6.78
N PHE A 165 1.35 8.43 -7.93
CA PHE A 165 1.54 9.86 -8.06
C PHE A 165 0.29 10.63 -7.65
N ALA A 166 -0.87 10.28 -8.21
CA ALA A 166 -2.14 10.93 -7.87
C ALA A 166 -2.47 10.84 -6.36
N LEU A 167 -2.21 9.68 -5.74
CA LEU A 167 -2.44 9.50 -4.30
C LEU A 167 -1.45 10.31 -3.47
N ARG A 168 -0.14 10.22 -3.76
CA ARG A 168 0.91 10.85 -2.94
C ARG A 168 0.88 12.37 -3.03
N THR A 169 0.64 12.93 -4.21
CA THR A 169 0.49 14.39 -4.36
C THR A 169 -0.81 14.90 -3.74
N GLY A 170 -1.79 14.03 -3.54
CA GLY A 170 -3.01 14.27 -2.76
C GLY A 170 -2.88 14.04 -1.25
N GLY A 171 -1.67 13.74 -0.74
CA GLY A 171 -1.45 13.42 0.67
C GLY A 171 -2.15 12.14 1.13
N GLN A 172 -2.42 11.22 0.20
CA GLN A 172 -3.13 9.98 0.48
C GLN A 172 -2.18 8.81 0.68
N TRP A 173 -2.62 7.87 1.51
CA TRP A 173 -2.02 6.57 1.65
C TRP A 173 -2.04 5.79 0.33
N LEU A 174 -0.95 5.09 0.05
CA LEU A 174 -0.87 4.10 -1.01
C LEU A 174 -1.60 2.81 -0.60
N GLY A 175 -1.78 1.94 -1.59
CA GLY A 175 -2.20 0.57 -1.38
C GLY A 175 -1.54 -0.33 -2.41
N ASP A 176 -1.66 -1.64 -2.23
CA ASP A 176 -1.17 -2.64 -3.17
C ASP A 176 -2.35 -3.35 -3.87
N GLY A 177 -2.16 -3.65 -5.15
CA GLY A 177 -3.15 -4.30 -6.02
C GLY A 177 -4.55 -3.69 -5.90
N LYS A 178 -5.49 -4.43 -5.31
CA LYS A 178 -6.88 -4.00 -5.10
C LYS A 178 -6.98 -2.69 -4.31
N TRP A 179 -6.06 -2.47 -3.37
CA TRP A 179 -6.06 -1.29 -2.51
C TRP A 179 -5.57 -0.04 -3.21
N MET A 180 -4.73 -0.17 -4.25
CA MET A 180 -4.34 0.96 -5.09
C MET A 180 -5.57 1.56 -5.78
N TYR A 181 -6.34 0.73 -6.49
CA TYR A 181 -7.59 1.16 -7.15
C TYR A 181 -8.61 1.71 -6.14
N ARG A 182 -8.86 0.99 -5.04
CA ARG A 182 -9.81 1.43 -4.00
C ARG A 182 -9.38 2.75 -3.34
N GLY A 183 -8.07 2.96 -3.17
CA GLY A 183 -7.51 4.21 -2.67
C GLY A 183 -7.82 5.36 -3.62
N LEU A 184 -7.46 5.18 -4.91
CA LEU A 184 -7.68 6.19 -5.94
C LEU A 184 -9.18 6.52 -6.11
N GLU A 185 -10.04 5.50 -6.16
CA GLU A 185 -11.49 5.67 -6.27
C GLU A 185 -12.07 6.46 -5.08
N ARG A 186 -11.60 6.20 -3.84
CA ARG A 186 -12.07 6.95 -2.66
C ARG A 186 -11.55 8.38 -2.63
N PHE A 187 -10.31 8.59 -3.05
CA PHE A 187 -9.68 9.91 -3.05
C PHE A 187 -10.28 10.80 -4.14
N ASN A 188 -10.31 10.30 -5.37
CA ASN A 188 -10.80 11.03 -6.53
C ASN A 188 -11.39 10.06 -7.57
N PRO A 189 -12.72 9.84 -7.55
CA PRO A 189 -13.41 8.99 -8.51
C PRO A 189 -13.21 9.41 -9.98
N GLY A 190 -13.02 10.72 -10.23
CA GLY A 190 -12.77 11.25 -11.57
C GLY A 190 -11.43 10.78 -12.12
N LEU A 191 -10.35 10.99 -11.36
CA LEU A 191 -9.00 10.53 -11.73
C LEU A 191 -8.94 9.00 -11.88
N SER A 192 -9.64 8.27 -11.00
CA SER A 192 -9.76 6.81 -11.06
C SER A 192 -10.40 6.35 -12.36
N LYS A 193 -11.55 6.95 -12.71
CA LYS A 193 -12.30 6.64 -13.93
C LYS A 193 -11.50 6.95 -15.19
N GLU A 194 -10.88 8.13 -15.27
CA GLU A 194 -10.10 8.55 -16.43
C GLU A 194 -8.88 7.63 -16.65
N LEU A 195 -8.15 7.27 -15.59
CA LEU A 195 -7.05 6.31 -15.68
C LEU A 195 -7.54 4.95 -16.18
N LEU A 196 -8.65 4.46 -15.63
CA LEU A 196 -9.22 3.17 -16.03
C LEU A 196 -9.70 3.17 -17.49
N GLU A 197 -10.30 4.27 -17.96
CA GLU A 197 -10.70 4.44 -19.36
C GLU A 197 -9.48 4.46 -20.30
N ALA A 198 -8.42 5.18 -19.92
CA ALA A 198 -7.16 5.24 -20.68
C ALA A 198 -6.47 3.87 -20.75
N LEU A 199 -6.38 3.16 -19.62
CA LEU A 199 -5.83 1.80 -19.58
C LEU A 199 -6.67 0.83 -20.40
N ASN A 200 -8.00 0.92 -20.34
CA ASN A 200 -8.87 0.09 -21.18
C ASN A 200 -8.66 0.36 -22.67
N ALA A 201 -8.48 1.62 -23.08
CA ALA A 201 -8.18 1.96 -24.46
C ALA A 201 -6.86 1.30 -24.92
N TYR A 202 -5.83 1.30 -24.07
CA TYR A 202 -4.58 0.63 -24.38
C TYR A 202 -4.70 -0.90 -24.39
N TYR A 203 -5.22 -1.49 -23.32
CA TYR A 203 -5.27 -2.95 -23.18
C TYR A 203 -6.23 -3.63 -24.16
N LYS A 204 -7.32 -2.96 -24.55
CA LYS A 204 -8.32 -3.55 -25.46
C LYS A 204 -8.12 -3.15 -26.91
N LEU A 205 -7.62 -1.94 -27.17
CA LEU A 205 -7.60 -1.35 -28.52
C LEU A 205 -6.20 -0.93 -28.98
N ASP A 206 -5.17 -1.15 -28.17
CA ASP A 206 -3.78 -0.77 -28.44
C ASP A 206 -3.59 0.75 -28.70
N ARG A 207 -4.50 1.57 -28.16
CA ARG A 207 -4.44 3.03 -28.26
C ARG A 207 -3.63 3.61 -27.10
N LYS A 208 -2.51 4.25 -27.41
CA LYS A 208 -1.57 4.82 -26.41
C LYS A 208 -1.95 6.25 -26.02
N GLU A 209 -2.60 6.97 -26.92
CA GLU A 209 -2.87 8.41 -26.81
C GLU A 209 -3.69 8.76 -25.56
N PRO A 210 -4.75 8.01 -25.17
CA PRO A 210 -5.48 8.33 -23.95
C PRO A 210 -4.62 8.26 -22.68
N LEU A 211 -3.71 7.30 -22.60
CA LEU A 211 -2.83 7.15 -21.44
C LEU A 211 -1.75 8.24 -21.43
N ALA A 212 -1.27 8.67 -22.60
CA ALA A 212 -0.38 9.82 -22.74
C ALA A 212 -1.05 11.13 -22.29
N VAL A 213 -2.29 11.39 -22.75
CA VAL A 213 -3.05 12.60 -22.36
C VAL A 213 -3.30 12.63 -20.86
N TYR A 214 -3.70 11.49 -20.28
CA TYR A 214 -3.89 11.37 -18.83
C TYR A 214 -2.59 11.65 -18.07
N SER A 215 -1.48 11.04 -18.49
CA SER A 215 -0.17 11.21 -17.85
C SER A 215 0.26 12.67 -17.86
N LEU A 216 0.19 13.34 -19.01
CA LEU A 216 0.54 14.75 -19.14
C LEU A 216 -0.34 15.63 -18.25
N SER A 217 -1.65 15.40 -18.26
CA SER A 217 -2.62 16.19 -17.49
C SER A 217 -2.43 16.04 -15.97
N LEU A 218 -2.08 14.83 -15.51
CA LEU A 218 -1.80 14.57 -14.10
C LEU A 218 -0.51 15.26 -13.63
N LEU A 219 0.52 15.30 -14.47
CA LEU A 219 1.82 15.89 -14.13
C LEU A 219 1.85 17.42 -14.29
N GLU A 220 1.00 18.00 -15.13
CA GLU A 220 1.01 19.43 -15.47
C GLU A 220 1.01 20.36 -14.24
N PRO A 221 0.17 20.16 -13.20
CA PRO A 221 0.18 21.02 -12.01
C PRO A 221 1.49 20.98 -11.21
N TYR A 222 2.33 19.98 -11.46
CA TYR A 222 3.61 19.73 -10.78
C TYR A 222 4.81 20.05 -11.67
N GLY A 223 4.59 20.74 -12.80
CA GLY A 223 5.62 21.14 -13.76
C GLY A 223 5.76 20.20 -14.96
N GLY A 224 4.82 19.27 -15.16
CA GLY A 224 4.81 18.35 -16.30
C GLY A 224 5.89 17.28 -16.21
N ILE A 225 6.20 16.65 -17.35
CA ILE A 225 7.27 15.65 -17.45
C ILE A 225 8.63 16.29 -17.13
N LEU A 226 9.44 15.59 -16.33
CA LEU A 226 10.82 15.96 -16.09
C LEU A 226 11.73 15.05 -16.92
N THR A 227 12.65 15.62 -17.69
CA THR A 227 13.65 14.88 -18.48
C THR A 227 15.00 15.56 -18.33
N GLU A 228 15.15 16.74 -18.93
CA GLU A 228 16.36 17.55 -18.82
C GLU A 228 16.60 18.02 -17.38
N GLY A 229 17.84 17.86 -16.90
CA GLY A 229 18.26 18.31 -15.58
C GLY A 229 17.85 17.40 -14.41
N TYR A 230 17.26 16.23 -14.68
CA TYR A 230 17.09 15.23 -13.62
C TYR A 230 18.46 14.69 -13.18
N ALA A 231 18.70 14.70 -11.87
CA ALA A 231 19.90 14.15 -11.25
C ALA A 231 19.51 13.36 -9.99
N GLU A 232 20.15 12.21 -9.80
CA GLU A 232 20.04 11.40 -8.58
C GLU A 232 21.44 11.14 -8.03
N GLY A 233 21.63 11.36 -6.72
CA GLY A 233 22.93 11.18 -6.08
C GLY A 233 23.94 12.31 -6.24
N GLU A 234 23.59 13.41 -6.93
CA GLU A 234 24.39 14.64 -6.91
C GLU A 234 24.19 15.37 -5.58
N PHE A 235 25.24 15.43 -4.75
CA PHE A 235 25.28 16.28 -3.57
C PHE A 235 25.76 17.67 -4.00
N GLU A 236 24.91 18.69 -3.88
CA GLU A 236 25.38 20.08 -3.90
C GLU A 236 26.30 20.28 -2.69
N MET A 237 27.60 20.36 -2.95
CA MET A 237 28.55 20.90 -1.99
C MET A 237 28.17 22.37 -1.80
N ILE A 238 27.51 22.67 -0.68
CA ILE A 238 27.31 24.06 -0.25
C ILE A 238 28.72 24.61 0.03
N GLU A 239 29.28 25.35 -0.91
CA GLU A 239 30.44 26.19 -0.65
C GLU A 239 29.97 27.31 0.29
N GLU A 240 30.32 27.20 1.57
CA GLU A 240 30.26 28.32 2.50
C GLU A 240 31.19 29.42 1.97
N ILE A 241 30.60 30.53 1.51
CA ILE A 241 31.30 31.80 1.24
C ILE A 241 31.28 32.66 2.49
#